data_AF-F3FX22-F1
#
_entry.id   AF-F3FX22-F1
#
_cell.length_a   1.000
_cell.length_b   1.000
_cell.length_c   1.000
_cell.angle_alpha   90.00
_cell.angle_beta   90.00
_cell.angle_gamma   90.00
#
_symmetry.space_group_name_H-M   'P 1'
#
loop_
_entity.id
_entity.type
_entity.pdbx_description
1 polymer ?
#
loop_
_entity_poly.entity_id
_entity_poly.type
_entity_poly.pdbx_seq_one_letter_code
_entity_poly.pdbx_strand_id
1 'polypeptide(L)' 'MRIAYAEDNTHQRLVGMLLFHHLALDHTSLEVVVEEMQASLQGQIEQLPAPVPYRNHVAQARLGISQAEHEAFFR' A
#
# COMPACT_ATOMS: atom_id res chain seq x y z
N MET A 1 10.35 -4.20 4.56
CA MET A 1 10.07 -3.50 3.29
C MET A 1 11.36 -2.81 2.87
N ARG A 2 11.74 -2.90 1.60
CA ARG A 2 12.96 -2.26 1.08
C ARG A 2 12.68 -1.74 -0.32
N ILE A 3 13.14 -0.53 -0.62
CA ILE A 3 13.15 0.01 -1.96
C ILE A 3 14.59 0.09 -2.47
N ALA A 4 14.79 -0.29 -3.72
CA ALA A 4 16.02 -0.07 -4.46
C ALA A 4 15.66 0.62 -5.78
N TYR A 5 16.57 1.43 -6.32
CA TYR A 5 16.38 2.07 -7.61
C TYR A 5 17.68 2.06 -8.41
N ALA A 6 17.55 2.18 -9.72
CA ALA A 6 18.66 2.33 -10.65
C ALA A 6 18.28 3.32 -11.77
N GLU A 7 19.29 4.04 -12.27
CA GLU A 7 19.16 4.89 -13.46
C GLU A 7 19.40 4.05 -14.72
N ASP A 8 18.45 4.10 -15.64
CA ASP A 8 18.56 3.54 -16.98
C ASP A 8 18.89 4.70 -17.94
N ASN A 9 20.18 4.99 -18.07
CA ASN A 9 20.69 6.09 -18.90
C ASN A 9 20.37 5.91 -20.39
N THR A 10 20.22 4.67 -20.86
CA THR A 10 19.90 4.38 -22.27
C THR A 10 18.48 4.80 -22.61
N HIS A 11 17.53 4.60 -21.70
CA HIS A 11 16.12 4.97 -21.89
C HIS A 11 15.71 6.25 -21.14
N GLN A 12 16.65 6.93 -20.49
CA GLN A 12 16.42 8.15 -19.70
C GLN A 12 15.29 7.98 -18.67
N ARG A 13 15.30 6.88 -17.92
CA ARG A 13 14.27 6.57 -16.91
C ARG A 13 14.89 6.08 -15.61
N LEU A 14 14.10 6.16 -14.54
CA LEU A 14 14.39 5.49 -13.27
C LEU A 14 13.64 4.16 -13.20
N VAL A 15 14.31 3.13 -12.74
CA VAL A 15 13.71 1.81 -12.45
C VAL A 15 13.73 1.59 -10.96
N GLY A 16 12.55 1.43 -10.37
CA GLY A 16 12.37 1.12 -8.94
C GLY A 16 12.00 -0.33 -8.72
N MET A 17 12.50 -0.93 -7.64
CA MET A 17 12.11 -2.25 -7.17
C MET A 17 11.70 -2.18 -5.71
N LEU A 18 10.46 -2.60 -5.43
CA LEU A 18 9.92 -2.71 -4.08
C LEU A 18 9.93 -4.18 -3.63
N LEU A 19 10.69 -4.46 -2.57
CA LEU A 19 10.70 -5.76 -1.90
C LEU A 19 9.84 -5.71 -0.64
N PHE A 20 8.80 -6.54 -0.60
CA PHE A 20 7.87 -6.64 0.52
C PHE A 20 7.46 -8.09 0.77
N HIS A 21 6.97 -8.37 1.99
CA HIS A 21 6.34 -9.64 2.30
C HIS A 21 4.83 -9.52 2.09
N HIS A 22 4.20 -10.50 1.44
CA HIS A 22 2.76 -10.51 1.21
C HIS A 22 1.90 -10.44 2.48
N LEU A 23 2.43 -10.88 3.64
CA LEU A 23 1.73 -10.74 4.92
C LEU A 23 1.59 -9.28 5.39
N ALA A 24 2.43 -8.39 4.88
CA ALA A 24 2.42 -6.97 5.25
C ALA A 24 1.68 -6.11 4.22
N LEU A 25 1.46 -6.62 3.00
CA LEU A 25 0.89 -5.86 1.90
C LEU A 25 0.13 -6.81 0.96
N ASP A 26 -1.14 -6.55 0.74
CA ASP A 26 -1.97 -7.22 -0.24
C ASP A 26 -2.00 -6.45 -1.58
N HIS A 27 -2.74 -6.96 -2.55
CA HIS A 27 -2.83 -6.37 -3.88
C HIS A 27 -3.46 -4.97 -3.85
N THR A 28 -4.56 -4.81 -3.12
CA THR A 28 -5.26 -3.52 -2.98
C THR A 28 -4.36 -2.45 -2.36
N SER A 29 -3.63 -2.81 -1.30
CA SER A 29 -2.69 -1.89 -0.65
C SER A 29 -1.51 -1.56 -1.55
N LEU A 30 -1.09 -2.47 -2.42
CA LEU A 30 -0.03 -2.21 -3.40
C LEU A 30 -0.47 -1.17 -4.44
N GLU A 31 -1.73 -1.18 -4.89
CA GLU A 31 -2.26 -0.16 -5.80
C GLU A 31 -2.18 1.24 -5.18
N VAL A 32 -2.59 1.38 -3.92
CA VAL A 32 -2.47 2.64 -3.17
C VAL A 32 -1.02 3.11 -3.09
N VAL A 33 -0.07 2.20 -2.78
CA VAL A 33 1.35 2.55 -2.73
C VAL A 33 1.85 3.06 -4.09
N VAL A 34 1.40 2.46 -5.20
CA VAL A 34 1.74 2.91 -6.56
C VAL A 34 1.17 4.30 -6.85
N GLU A 35 -0.10 4.56 -6.50
CA GLU A 35 -0.74 5.86 -6.68
C GLU A 35 -0.05 6.96 -5.87
N GLU A 36 0.25 6.71 -4.60
CA GLU A 36 0.95 7.66 -3.72
C GLU A 36 2.37 7.95 -4.23
N MET A 37 3.09 6.93 -4.73
CA MET A 37 4.40 7.12 -5.36
C MET A 37 4.29 7.97 -6.63
N GLN A 38 3.26 7.77 -7.46
CA GLN A 38 3.05 8.59 -8.67
C GLN A 38 2.74 10.03 -8.32
N ALA A 39 1.85 10.28 -7.36
CA ALA A 39 1.53 11.62 -6.88
C ALA A 39 2.79 12.31 -6.32
N SER A 40 3.63 11.59 -5.59
CA SER A 40 4.92 12.08 -5.10
C SER A 40 5.85 12.50 -6.24
N LEU A 41 6.02 11.64 -7.25
CA LEU A 41 6.87 11.93 -8.41
C LEU A 41 6.35 13.10 -9.26
N GLN A 42 5.05 13.37 -9.22
CA GLN A 42 4.41 14.49 -9.92
C GLN A 42 4.34 15.78 -9.07
N GLY A 43 4.82 15.75 -7.82
CA GLY A 43 4.75 16.90 -6.90
C GLY A 43 3.33 17.20 -6.38
N GLN A 44 2.45 16.20 -6.39
CA GLN A 44 1.03 16.30 -6.03
C GLN A 44 0.71 15.70 -4.66
N ILE A 45 1.73 15.54 -3.78
CA ILE A 45 1.57 14.92 -2.45
C ILE A 45 0.48 15.60 -1.62
N GLU A 46 0.32 16.93 -1.74
CA GLU A 46 -0.68 17.69 -0.98
C GLU A 46 -2.13 17.32 -1.32
N GLN A 47 -2.36 16.62 -2.45
CA GLN A 47 -3.68 16.14 -2.87
C GLN A 47 -4.01 14.77 -2.25
N LEU A 48 -3.03 14.09 -1.65
CA LEU A 48 -3.24 12.79 -1.02
C LEU A 48 -3.96 12.93 0.32
N PRO A 49 -4.87 11.99 0.65
CA PRO A 49 -5.50 11.96 1.95
C PRO A 49 -4.46 11.69 3.05
N ALA A 50 -4.79 12.05 4.29
CA ALA A 50 -3.94 11.70 5.42
C ALA A 50 -3.83 10.16 5.55
N PRO A 51 -2.63 9.61 5.75
CA PRO A 51 -2.44 8.17 5.80
C PRO A 51 -3.16 7.58 7.02
N VAL A 52 -3.90 6.49 6.80
CA VAL A 52 -4.58 5.74 7.86
C VAL A 52 -3.71 4.57 8.31
N PRO A 53 -3.30 4.48 9.59
CA PRO A 53 -2.50 3.35 10.05
C PRO A 53 -3.23 2.02 9.93
N TYR A 54 -2.57 0.99 9.39
CA TYR A 54 -3.14 -0.36 9.23
C TYR A 54 -3.70 -0.95 10.55
N ARG A 55 -3.12 -0.60 11.70
CA ARG A 55 -3.63 -1.00 13.02
C ARG A 55 -5.09 -0.57 13.26
N ASN A 56 -5.56 0.50 12.62
CA ASN A 56 -6.94 0.95 12.72
C ASN A 56 -7.88 0.00 11.98
N HIS A 57 -7.48 -0.50 10.81
CA HIS A 57 -8.21 -1.56 10.11
C HIS A 57 -8.25 -2.85 10.93
N VAL A 58 -7.13 -3.25 11.55
CA VAL A 58 -7.08 -4.41 12.45
C VAL A 58 -7.99 -4.22 13.65
N ALA A 59 -7.99 -3.04 14.26
CA ALA A 59 -8.87 -2.71 15.38
C ALA A 59 -10.34 -2.75 14.94
N GLN A 60 -10.69 -2.19 13.79
CA GLN A 60 -12.05 -2.20 13.25
C GLN A 60 -12.54 -3.61 12.95
N ALA A 61 -11.71 -4.45 12.32
CA ALA A 61 -12.04 -5.86 12.09
C ALA A 61 -12.25 -6.61 13.43
N ARG A 62 -11.42 -6.34 14.44
CA ARG A 62 -11.53 -7.00 15.75
C ARG A 62 -12.65 -6.49 16.63
N LEU A 63 -13.05 -5.22 16.51
CA LEU A 63 -14.01 -4.56 17.41
C LEU A 63 -15.39 -4.34 16.79
N GLY A 64 -15.51 -4.38 15.46
CA GLY A 64 -16.69 -3.89 14.75
C GLY A 64 -17.73 -4.94 14.35
N ILE A 65 -17.46 -6.24 14.52
CA ILE A 65 -18.25 -7.31 13.90
C ILE A 65 -18.24 -8.56 14.80
N SER A 66 -19.38 -9.23 14.98
CA SER A 66 -19.43 -10.47 15.75
C SER A 66 -18.59 -11.56 15.06
N GLN A 67 -17.98 -12.47 15.83
CA GLN A 67 -17.14 -13.55 15.28
C GLN A 67 -17.88 -14.39 14.19
N ALA A 68 -19.21 -14.49 14.29
CA ALA A 68 -20.07 -15.18 13.33
C ALA A 68 -20.11 -14.53 11.93
N GLU A 69 -20.07 -13.20 11.86
CA GLU A 69 -20.05 -12.47 10.58
C GLU A 69 -18.66 -12.52 9.92
N HIS A 70 -17.59 -12.60 10.72
CA HIS A 70 -16.24 -12.89 10.19
C HIS A 70 -16.19 -14.28 9.54
N GLU A 71 -16.70 -15.32 10.19
CA GLU A 71 -16.74 -16.67 9.63
C GLU A 71 -17.58 -16.79 8.35
N ALA A 72 -18.63 -15.96 8.21
CA ALA A 72 -19.47 -15.94 7.02
C ALA A 72 -18.80 -15.27 5.80
N PHE A 73 -17.89 -14.31 6.01
CA PHE A 73 -17.15 -13.66 4.92
C PHE A 73 -16.00 -14.53 4.36
N PHE A 74 -15.38 -15.36 5.20
CA PHE A 74 -14.23 -16.20 4.83
C PHE A 74 -14.59 -17.65 4.44
N ARG A 75 -15.88 -18.00 4.36
CA ARG A 75 -16.37 -19.30 3.88
C ARG A 75 -16.80 -19.20 2.43
#